data_AF-U6CYF0-F1
#
_entry.id   AF-U6CYF0-F1
#
_cell.length_a   1.000
_cell.length_b   1.000
_cell.length_c   1.000
_cell.angle_alpha   90.00
_cell.angle_beta   90.00
_cell.angle_gamma   90.00
#
_symmetry.space_group_name_H-M   'P 1'
#
loop_
_entity.id
_entity.type
_entity.pdbx_description
1 polymer ?
#
loop_
_entity_poly.entity_id
_entity_poly.type
_entity_poly.pdbx_seq_one_letter_code
_entity_poly.pdbx_strand_id
1 'polypeptide(L)'
;LQVALPYKPYFYIATRKGCEREVSSFLSKKFQGKIAKIETVPKEDLDLPNHLVGLKRNYVKLSFNTVEDLVRVRKDISPAVKKNQEQGHASDAYTAMLSSVLQGSSVVIDEEEASKKVTDQWDNIVDMREYDVPYHIRLSIDLKIHVAHWYDVRYRGSAFPVEITRRDDLVERPDPVVLAFDIETTKLPLKFPDAETDQIMMISYMIDGQGYLITNREIVSEDVEDFEF
;
A
#
# COMPACT_ATOMS: atom_id res chain seq x y z
N LEU A 1 13.32 -23.27 2.47
CA LEU A 1 12.38 -23.14 3.61
C LEU A 1 11.62 -21.83 3.44
N GLN A 2 10.30 -21.84 3.61
CA GLN A 2 9.47 -20.63 3.54
C GLN A 2 8.61 -20.55 4.80
N VAL A 3 8.43 -19.34 5.35
CA VAL A 3 7.60 -19.10 6.53
C VAL A 3 6.61 -17.97 6.22
N ALA A 4 5.35 -18.17 6.59
CA ALA A 4 4.29 -17.17 6.41
C ALA A 4 4.07 -16.37 7.71
N LEU A 5 3.99 -15.05 7.59
CA LEU A 5 3.73 -14.15 8.71
C LEU A 5 2.39 -13.41 8.49
N PRO A 6 1.32 -13.78 9.20
CA PRO A 6 0.05 -13.06 9.12
C PRO A 6 0.17 -11.65 9.68
N TYR A 7 -0.33 -10.66 8.95
CA TYR A 7 -0.38 -9.26 9.37
C TYR A 7 -1.73 -8.64 8.98
N LYS A 8 -2.26 -7.75 9.82
CA LYS A 8 -3.56 -7.12 9.53
C LYS A 8 -3.35 -5.89 8.63
N PRO A 9 -3.86 -5.89 7.38
CA PRO A 9 -3.85 -4.67 6.58
C PRO A 9 -4.67 -3.58 7.26
N TYR A 10 -4.28 -2.32 7.06
CA TYR A 10 -4.99 -1.17 7.64
C TYR A 10 -4.83 0.09 6.80
N PHE A 11 -5.69 1.06 7.04
CA PHE A 11 -5.51 2.46 6.64
C PHE A 11 -6.12 3.40 7.69
N TYR A 12 -5.89 4.70 7.52
CA TYR A 12 -6.36 5.72 8.44
C TYR A 12 -7.42 6.60 7.79
N ILE A 13 -8.37 7.08 8.60
CA ILE A 13 -9.29 8.15 8.20
C ILE A 13 -9.16 9.33 9.18
N ALA A 14 -9.28 10.53 8.64
CA ALA A 14 -9.42 11.74 9.45
C ALA A 14 -10.91 12.10 9.56
N THR A 15 -11.35 12.47 10.74
CA THR A 15 -12.72 12.95 10.97
C THR A 15 -12.73 14.45 11.25
N ARG A 16 -13.93 15.04 11.22
CA ARG A 16 -14.17 16.34 11.86
C ARG A 16 -13.85 16.24 13.35
N LYS A 17 -13.43 17.36 13.95
CA LYS A 17 -13.00 17.43 15.36
C LYS A 17 -14.14 16.96 16.26
N GLY A 18 -13.86 16.00 17.15
CA GLY A 18 -14.82 15.49 18.14
C GLY A 18 -15.78 14.41 17.62
N CYS A 19 -15.75 14.07 16.33
CA CYS A 19 -16.63 13.07 15.74
C CYS A 19 -16.03 11.65 15.70
N GLU A 20 -14.81 11.45 16.22
CA GLU A 20 -14.06 10.19 16.09
C GLU A 20 -14.86 8.98 16.62
N ARG A 21 -15.53 9.16 17.78
CA ARG A 21 -16.28 8.10 18.45
C ARG A 21 -17.57 7.73 17.71
N GLU A 22 -18.27 8.73 17.19
CA GLU A 22 -19.52 8.53 16.43
C GLU A 22 -19.22 7.83 15.10
N VAL A 23 -18.21 8.32 14.37
CA VAL A 23 -17.75 7.72 13.10
C VAL A 23 -17.25 6.29 13.34
N SER A 24 -16.47 6.05 14.39
CA SER A 24 -16.01 4.69 14.73
C SER A 24 -17.18 3.73 15.00
N SER A 25 -18.19 4.18 15.74
CA SER A 25 -19.39 3.38 16.04
C SER A 25 -20.23 3.12 14.78
N PHE A 26 -20.35 4.13 13.92
CA PHE A 26 -21.03 4.02 12.64
C PHE A 26 -20.35 3.01 11.71
N LEU A 27 -19.03 3.14 11.49
CA LEU A 27 -18.25 2.25 10.64
C LEU A 27 -18.25 0.81 11.16
N SER A 28 -18.15 0.63 12.48
CA SER A 28 -18.23 -0.69 13.09
C SER A 28 -19.56 -1.39 12.81
N LYS A 29 -20.68 -0.66 12.82
CA LYS A 29 -22.01 -1.21 12.48
C LYS A 29 -22.18 -1.43 10.99
N LYS A 30 -21.76 -0.46 10.16
CA LYS A 30 -21.91 -0.49 8.70
C LYS A 30 -21.09 -1.61 8.05
N PHE A 31 -19.89 -1.86 8.57
CA PHE A 31 -18.93 -2.83 8.03
C PHE A 31 -18.69 -4.01 8.97
N GLN A 32 -19.73 -4.41 9.70
CA GLN A 32 -19.68 -5.56 10.60
C GLN A 32 -19.18 -6.80 9.85
N GLY A 33 -18.21 -7.50 10.45
CA GLY A 33 -17.56 -8.68 9.86
C GLY A 33 -16.43 -8.38 8.87
N LYS A 34 -16.31 -7.15 8.36
CA LYS A 34 -15.20 -6.74 7.47
C LYS A 34 -14.06 -6.06 8.23
N ILE A 35 -14.40 -5.15 9.13
CA ILE A 35 -13.41 -4.46 9.97
C ILE A 35 -13.09 -5.33 11.18
N ALA A 36 -11.81 -5.67 11.34
CA ALA A 36 -11.32 -6.50 12.44
C ALA A 36 -11.04 -5.69 13.71
N LYS A 37 -10.59 -4.44 13.58
CA LYS A 37 -10.31 -3.54 14.71
C LYS A 37 -10.43 -2.09 14.27
N ILE A 38 -10.98 -1.24 15.14
CA ILE A 38 -10.99 0.21 15.02
C ILE A 38 -10.27 0.81 16.23
N GLU A 39 -9.32 1.69 16.00
CA GLU A 39 -8.56 2.36 17.06
C GLU A 39 -8.26 3.82 16.71
N THR A 40 -8.43 4.73 17.66
CA THR A 40 -8.01 6.12 17.50
C THR A 40 -6.54 6.24 17.84
N VAL A 41 -5.74 6.79 16.91
CA VAL A 41 -4.30 6.95 17.08
C VAL A 41 -3.88 8.40 16.80
N PRO A 42 -3.04 8.99 17.67
CA PRO A 42 -2.43 10.30 17.38
C PRO A 42 -1.29 10.12 16.38
N LYS A 43 -1.34 10.85 15.25
CA LYS A 43 -0.26 10.93 14.27
C LYS A 43 0.12 12.37 13.98
N GLU A 44 1.37 12.58 13.59
CA GLU A 44 1.84 13.86 13.08
C GLU A 44 1.19 14.11 11.72
N ASP A 45 0.62 15.30 11.57
CA ASP A 45 -0.02 15.75 10.34
C ASP A 45 0.78 16.96 9.83
N LEU A 46 1.58 16.73 8.79
CA LEU A 46 2.45 17.75 8.19
C LEU A 46 1.66 18.83 7.46
N ASP A 47 0.38 18.60 7.18
CA ASP A 47 -0.49 19.56 6.51
C ASP A 47 -1.09 20.57 7.51
N LEU A 48 -0.92 20.38 8.82
CA LEU A 48 -1.40 21.31 9.83
C LEU A 48 -0.51 22.58 9.92
N PRO A 49 -1.12 23.77 10.10
CA PRO A 49 -0.38 24.96 10.51
C PRO A 49 0.33 24.66 11.84
N ASN A 50 1.62 25.01 11.94
CA ASN A 50 2.47 24.76 13.11
C ASN A 50 2.79 23.28 13.39
N HIS A 51 2.76 22.39 12.40
CA HIS A 51 3.17 20.98 12.57
C HIS A 51 4.60 20.79 13.11
N LEU A 52 5.50 21.77 12.88
CA LEU A 52 6.87 21.78 13.44
C LEU A 52 6.91 21.84 14.98
N VAL A 53 5.81 22.19 15.63
CA VAL A 53 5.67 22.22 17.09
C VAL A 53 5.27 20.81 17.62
N GLY A 54 5.17 19.80 16.75
CA GLY A 54 4.82 18.43 17.12
C GLY A 54 3.33 18.22 17.36
N LEU A 55 2.47 19.07 16.77
CA LEU A 55 1.02 18.92 16.85
C LEU A 55 0.58 17.60 16.21
N LYS A 56 -0.14 16.79 16.98
CA LYS A 56 -0.67 15.50 16.51
C LYS A 56 -2.17 15.63 16.27
N ARG A 57 -2.61 15.06 15.16
CA ARG A 57 -4.02 14.87 14.82
C ARG A 57 -4.43 13.45 15.21
N ASN A 58 -5.66 13.30 15.71
CA ASN A 58 -6.25 11.99 15.91
C ASN A 58 -6.77 11.45 14.58
N TYR A 59 -6.33 10.24 14.24
CA TYR A 59 -6.85 9.47 13.12
C TYR A 59 -7.55 8.22 13.64
N VAL A 60 -8.56 7.76 12.90
CA VAL A 60 -9.19 6.47 13.16
C VAL A 60 -8.53 5.44 12.24
N LYS A 61 -7.81 4.49 12.84
CA LYS A 61 -7.18 3.37 12.14
C LYS A 61 -8.18 2.23 12.00
N LEU A 62 -8.41 1.80 10.77
CA LEU A 62 -9.25 0.66 10.43
C LEU A 62 -8.34 -0.51 10.06
N SER A 63 -8.38 -1.59 10.83
CA SER A 63 -7.62 -2.82 10.56
C SER A 63 -8.55 -3.93 10.08
N PHE A 64 -8.08 -4.73 9.13
CA PHE A 64 -8.86 -5.76 8.43
C PHE A 64 -8.21 -7.13 8.58
N ASN A 65 -8.98 -8.21 8.37
CA ASN A 65 -8.42 -9.56 8.34
C ASN A 65 -7.84 -9.92 6.96
N THR A 66 -8.35 -9.29 5.89
CA THR A 66 -7.93 -9.54 4.51
C THR A 66 -7.75 -8.23 3.75
N VAL A 67 -6.96 -8.26 2.67
CA VAL A 67 -6.80 -7.12 1.74
C VAL A 67 -8.11 -6.87 0.97
N GLU A 68 -8.88 -7.91 0.69
CA GLU A 68 -10.16 -7.80 0.01
C GLU A 68 -11.16 -6.94 0.81
N ASP A 69 -11.27 -7.20 2.13
CA ASP A 69 -12.13 -6.39 3.01
C ASP A 69 -11.68 -4.94 3.06
N LEU A 70 -10.36 -4.69 3.12
CA LEU A 70 -9.80 -3.34 3.05
C LEU A 70 -10.24 -2.63 1.76
N VAL A 71 -10.06 -3.28 0.61
CA VAL A 71 -10.39 -2.70 -0.70
C VAL A 71 -11.89 -2.42 -0.82
N ARG A 72 -12.75 -3.33 -0.32
CA ARG A 72 -14.21 -3.15 -0.31
C ARG A 72 -14.61 -1.95 0.55
N VAL A 73 -14.09 -1.84 1.78
CA VAL A 73 -14.41 -0.70 2.67
C VAL A 73 -13.85 0.60 2.11
N ARG A 74 -12.63 0.60 1.57
CA ARG A 74 -12.05 1.76 0.88
C ARG A 74 -12.95 2.26 -0.24
N LYS A 75 -13.45 1.37 -1.10
CA LYS A 75 -14.33 1.72 -2.22
C LYS A 75 -15.60 2.46 -1.79
N ASP A 76 -16.12 2.13 -0.61
CA ASP A 76 -17.31 2.78 -0.06
C ASP A 76 -16.98 4.13 0.61
N ILE A 77 -15.79 4.27 1.23
CA ILE A 77 -15.38 5.51 1.92
C ILE A 77 -14.86 6.58 0.94
N SER A 78 -14.10 6.21 -0.10
CA SER A 78 -13.45 7.17 -0.99
C SER A 78 -14.40 8.20 -1.65
N PRO A 79 -15.61 7.83 -2.12
CA PRO A 79 -16.55 8.80 -2.69
C PRO A 79 -17.05 9.83 -1.67
N ALA A 80 -17.31 9.40 -0.42
CA ALA A 80 -17.75 10.30 0.64
C ALA A 80 -16.66 11.31 0.98
N VAL A 81 -15.41 10.86 1.09
CA VAL A 81 -14.26 11.73 1.36
C VAL A 81 -14.06 12.76 0.24
N LYS A 82 -14.13 12.34 -1.02
CA LYS A 82 -14.02 13.24 -2.16
C LYS A 82 -15.10 14.33 -2.15
N LYS A 83 -16.37 13.93 -1.94
CA LYS A 83 -17.50 14.86 -1.82
C LYS A 83 -17.28 15.87 -0.68
N ASN A 84 -16.81 15.40 0.47
CA ASN A 84 -16.63 16.26 1.65
C ASN A 84 -15.46 17.23 1.51
N GLN A 85 -14.39 16.82 0.82
CA GLN A 85 -13.27 17.70 0.49
C GLN A 85 -13.72 18.83 -0.45
N GLU A 86 -14.46 18.50 -1.52
CA GLU A 86 -15.00 19.49 -2.46
C GLU A 86 -15.93 20.50 -1.76
N GLN A 87 -16.80 20.03 -0.85
CA GLN A 87 -17.69 20.89 -0.07
C GLN A 87 -16.94 21.76 0.93
N GLY A 88 -15.90 21.23 1.59
CA GLY A 88 -15.03 22.00 2.49
C GLY A 88 -14.36 23.15 1.76
N HIS A 89 -13.74 22.88 0.60
CA HIS A 89 -13.10 23.91 -0.21
C HIS A 89 -14.07 24.99 -0.70
N ALA A 90 -15.28 24.61 -1.11
CA ALA A 90 -16.30 25.58 -1.54
C ALA A 90 -16.77 26.47 -0.37
N SER A 91 -16.96 25.90 0.82
CA SER A 91 -17.34 26.63 2.03
C SER A 91 -16.25 27.58 2.52
N ASP A 92 -14.99 27.13 2.48
CA ASP A 92 -13.84 27.94 2.87
C ASP A 92 -13.62 29.11 1.90
N ALA A 93 -13.77 28.87 0.59
CA ALA A 93 -13.68 29.93 -0.43
C ALA A 93 -14.78 30.99 -0.26
N TYR A 94 -16.02 30.57 0.01
CA TYR A 94 -17.13 31.49 0.27
C TYR A 94 -16.91 32.30 1.54
N THR A 95 -16.50 31.65 2.63
CA THR A 95 -16.21 32.31 3.91
C THR A 95 -15.03 33.28 3.77
N ALA A 96 -13.98 32.91 3.05
CA ALA A 96 -12.85 33.79 2.75
C ALA A 96 -13.30 35.01 1.94
N MET A 97 -14.14 34.82 0.91
CA MET A 97 -14.72 35.93 0.14
C MET A 97 -15.60 36.83 1.02
N LEU A 98 -16.47 36.26 1.85
CA LEU A 98 -17.34 37.01 2.76
C LEU A 98 -16.52 37.83 3.77
N SER A 99 -15.47 37.23 4.33
CA SER A 99 -14.55 37.91 5.24
C SER A 99 -13.78 39.05 4.58
N SER A 100 -13.42 38.91 3.29
CA SER A 100 -12.75 39.97 2.52
C SER A 100 -13.69 41.14 2.18
N VAL A 101 -14.98 40.87 1.99
CA VAL A 101 -16.00 41.89 1.69
C VAL A 101 -16.49 42.60 2.96
N LEU A 102 -16.46 41.91 4.12
CA LEU A 102 -16.94 42.42 5.41
C LEU A 102 -15.84 43.04 6.30
N GLN A 103 -14.67 43.41 5.76
CA GLN A 103 -13.54 44.05 6.49
C GLN A 103 -13.84 45.40 7.18
N GLY A 104 -15.12 45.77 7.38
CA GLY A 104 -15.56 46.93 8.15
C GLY A 104 -16.50 46.64 9.32
N SER A 105 -16.99 45.41 9.51
CA SER A 105 -17.92 45.10 10.60
C SER A 105 -17.58 43.77 11.25
N SER A 106 -17.10 43.83 12.50
CA SER A 106 -16.87 42.68 13.38
C SER A 106 -18.19 41.97 13.67
N VAL A 107 -18.53 40.98 12.85
CA VAL A 107 -19.56 39.99 13.20
C VAL A 107 -18.83 38.80 13.79
N VAL A 108 -18.80 38.75 15.13
CA VAL A 108 -18.55 37.51 15.86
C VAL A 108 -19.68 36.55 15.48
N ILE A 109 -19.38 35.60 14.60
CA ILE A 109 -20.25 34.44 14.39
C ILE A 109 -19.94 33.51 15.56
N ASP A 110 -20.84 33.55 16.54
CA ASP A 110 -20.88 32.59 17.62
C ASP A 110 -21.09 31.20 17.00
N GLU A 111 -20.10 30.31 17.10
CA GLU A 111 -20.20 28.91 16.66
C GLU A 111 -20.94 28.04 17.69
N GLU A 112 -21.78 28.64 18.53
CA GLU A 112 -22.67 27.91 19.43
C GLU A 112 -24.02 27.65 18.73
N GLU A 113 -24.41 26.38 18.71
CA GLU A 113 -25.68 25.85 18.17
C GLU A 113 -25.77 25.56 16.66
N ALA A 114 -24.81 24.79 16.14
CA ALA A 114 -25.11 23.89 15.02
C ALA A 114 -26.04 22.76 15.51
N SER A 115 -27.34 23.08 15.46
CA SER A 115 -28.50 22.19 15.58
C SER A 115 -28.20 20.72 15.24
N LYS A 116 -28.59 19.82 16.16
CA LYS A 116 -28.61 18.35 16.00
C LYS A 116 -29.52 17.89 14.85
N LYS A 117 -29.24 18.30 13.62
CA LYS A 117 -29.59 17.51 12.44
C LYS A 117 -28.81 16.21 12.60
N VAL A 118 -29.49 15.09 12.42
CA VAL A 118 -28.84 13.77 12.26
C VAL A 118 -27.87 13.92 11.10
N THR A 119 -26.63 14.29 11.41
CA THR A 119 -25.56 14.46 10.44
C THR A 119 -25.26 13.06 9.94
N ASP A 120 -25.31 12.88 8.63
CA ASP A 120 -24.88 11.62 8.05
C ASP A 120 -23.41 11.44 8.45
N GLN A 121 -23.11 10.33 9.12
CA GLN A 121 -21.77 10.09 9.66
C GLN A 121 -20.73 10.00 8.54
N TRP A 122 -21.17 9.79 7.30
CA TRP A 122 -20.37 9.96 6.10
C TRP A 122 -19.80 11.37 5.91
N ASP A 123 -20.56 12.42 6.22
CA ASP A 123 -20.15 13.82 6.07
C ASP A 123 -19.08 14.25 7.11
N ASN A 124 -18.89 13.42 8.15
CA ASN A 124 -17.87 13.61 9.19
C ASN A 124 -16.51 13.00 8.81
N ILE A 125 -16.40 12.25 7.72
CA ILE A 125 -15.13 11.67 7.24
C ILE A 125 -14.49 12.64 6.25
N VAL A 126 -13.35 13.21 6.61
CA VAL A 126 -12.75 14.36 5.89
C VAL A 126 -11.59 13.93 4.99
N ASP A 127 -10.86 12.89 5.38
CA ASP A 127 -9.67 12.46 4.65
C ASP A 127 -9.38 10.96 4.85
N MET A 128 -8.59 10.38 3.96
CA MET A 128 -8.04 9.03 4.06
C MET A 128 -6.52 9.08 3.90
N ARG A 129 -5.79 8.36 4.74
CA ARG A 129 -4.33 8.29 4.68
C ARG A 129 -3.85 6.85 4.61
N GLU A 130 -2.77 6.67 3.86
CA GLU A 130 -2.06 5.40 3.68
C GLU A 130 -2.98 4.24 3.21
N TYR A 131 -4.00 4.53 2.41
CA TYR A 131 -5.00 3.58 1.91
C TYR A 131 -4.60 2.84 0.63
N ASP A 132 -3.46 3.22 0.07
CA ASP A 132 -2.87 2.75 -1.19
C ASP A 132 -1.53 2.04 -1.00
N VAL A 133 -1.03 1.94 0.25
CA VAL A 133 0.19 1.22 0.58
C VAL A 133 0.01 -0.28 0.30
N PRO A 134 0.82 -0.90 -0.58
CA PRO A 134 0.73 -2.33 -0.84
C PRO A 134 0.96 -3.16 0.42
N TYR A 135 0.22 -4.25 0.58
CA TYR A 135 0.22 -5.05 1.81
C TYR A 135 1.62 -5.57 2.22
N HIS A 136 2.42 -6.05 1.26
CA HIS A 136 3.78 -6.55 1.55
C HIS A 136 4.74 -5.42 1.94
N ILE A 137 4.57 -4.21 1.35
CA ILE A 137 5.36 -3.03 1.71
C ILE A 137 5.01 -2.56 3.12
N ARG A 138 3.71 -2.51 3.45
CA ARG A 138 3.22 -2.20 4.80
C ARG A 138 3.87 -3.09 5.86
N LEU A 139 3.81 -4.41 5.66
CA LEU A 139 4.39 -5.38 6.58
C LEU A 139 5.90 -5.15 6.73
N SER A 140 6.59 -4.97 5.60
CA SER A 140 8.04 -4.76 5.57
C SER A 140 8.46 -3.51 6.34
N ILE A 141 7.73 -2.41 6.19
CA ILE A 141 7.97 -1.15 6.90
C ILE A 141 7.70 -1.31 8.40
N ASP A 142 6.50 -1.77 8.76
CA ASP A 142 6.04 -1.79 10.15
C ASP A 142 6.89 -2.74 11.01
N LEU A 143 7.31 -3.88 10.44
CA LEU A 143 8.11 -4.89 11.12
C LEU A 143 9.62 -4.75 10.83
N LYS A 144 10.02 -3.79 10.00
CA LYS A 144 11.40 -3.56 9.55
C LYS A 144 12.06 -4.80 8.92
N ILE A 145 11.27 -5.62 8.23
CA ILE A 145 11.74 -6.82 7.54
C ILE A 145 12.07 -6.45 6.09
N HIS A 146 13.31 -6.72 5.69
CA HIS A 146 13.84 -6.41 4.37
C HIS A 146 14.52 -7.64 3.76
N VAL A 147 14.42 -7.77 2.45
CA VAL A 147 15.13 -8.81 1.68
C VAL A 147 16.65 -8.69 1.83
N ALA A 148 17.38 -9.76 1.50
CA ALA A 148 18.84 -9.83 1.50
C ALA A 148 19.52 -9.59 2.87
N HIS A 149 18.78 -9.74 3.97
CA HIS A 149 19.32 -9.76 5.33
C HIS A 149 19.12 -11.13 5.95
N TRP A 150 19.94 -11.45 6.95
CA TRP A 150 19.80 -12.67 7.73
C TRP A 150 18.80 -12.50 8.87
N TYR A 151 18.01 -13.54 9.12
CA TYR A 151 17.01 -13.56 10.18
C TYR A 151 17.00 -14.91 10.90
N ASP A 152 16.88 -14.85 12.22
CA ASP A 152 16.45 -16.00 13.02
C ASP A 152 14.92 -16.05 13.00
N VAL A 153 14.38 -17.20 12.61
CA VAL A 153 12.92 -17.44 12.59
C VAL A 153 12.59 -18.49 13.63
N ARG A 154 11.74 -18.14 14.62
CA ARG A 154 11.27 -19.06 15.65
C ARG A 154 9.77 -19.25 15.54
N TYR A 155 9.36 -20.50 15.40
CA TYR A 155 7.96 -20.91 15.41
C TYR A 155 7.67 -21.72 16.69
N ARG A 156 6.76 -21.23 17.52
CA ARG A 156 6.37 -21.87 18.79
C ARG A 156 4.95 -22.44 18.73
N GLY A 157 4.60 -23.05 17.61
CA GLY A 157 3.26 -23.60 17.35
C GLY A 157 2.22 -22.52 17.03
N SER A 158 0.96 -22.91 16.93
CA SER A 158 -0.16 -22.02 16.56
C SER A 158 -0.57 -21.01 17.63
N ALA A 159 -0.11 -21.21 18.87
CA ALA A 159 -0.48 -20.37 20.01
C ALA A 159 0.24 -19.01 20.02
N PHE A 160 1.37 -18.88 19.31
CA PHE A 160 2.19 -17.68 19.30
C PHE A 160 2.49 -17.22 17.87
N PRO A 161 2.59 -15.90 17.63
CA PRO A 161 3.03 -15.39 16.34
C PRO A 161 4.47 -15.83 16.06
N VAL A 162 4.80 -15.96 14.77
CA VAL A 162 6.18 -16.23 14.32
C VAL A 162 7.07 -15.08 14.78
N GLU A 163 8.17 -15.40 15.46
CA GLU A 163 9.18 -14.43 15.86
C GLU A 163 10.26 -14.38 14.76
N ILE A 164 10.49 -13.20 14.20
CA ILE A 164 11.53 -12.94 13.20
C ILE A 164 12.47 -11.89 13.76
N THR A 165 13.74 -12.25 13.95
CA THR A 165 14.76 -11.34 14.51
C THR A 165 15.91 -11.19 13.52
N ARG A 166 16.23 -9.95 13.15
CA ARG A 166 17.34 -9.64 12.24
C ARG A 166 18.68 -9.99 12.89
N ARG A 167 19.57 -10.59 12.11
CA ARG A 167 20.93 -10.98 12.49
C ARG A 167 21.94 -10.00 11.91
N ASP A 168 22.17 -8.90 12.62
CA ASP A 168 23.11 -7.84 12.20
C ASP A 168 24.58 -8.25 12.30
N ASP A 169 24.87 -9.35 12.99
CA ASP A 169 26.19 -9.98 13.06
C ASP A 169 26.62 -10.64 11.74
N LEU A 170 25.65 -11.01 10.88
CA LEU A 170 25.91 -11.61 9.58
C LEU A 170 25.85 -10.54 8.49
N VAL A 171 27.03 -10.02 8.12
CA VAL A 171 27.17 -8.92 7.14
C VAL A 171 27.25 -9.43 5.70
N GLU A 172 27.90 -10.57 5.50
CA GLU A 172 28.02 -11.18 4.17
C GLU A 172 26.64 -11.58 3.64
N ARG A 173 26.35 -11.22 2.39
CA ARG A 173 25.09 -11.56 1.76
C ARG A 173 25.06 -13.05 1.38
N PRO A 174 23.87 -13.68 1.35
CA PRO A 174 23.75 -15.02 0.81
C PRO A 174 24.18 -15.01 -0.66
N ASP A 175 24.77 -16.11 -1.11
CA ASP A 175 25.14 -16.36 -2.50
C ASP A 175 24.07 -17.26 -3.15
N PRO A 176 23.06 -16.68 -3.83
CA PRO A 176 22.03 -17.47 -4.49
C PRO A 176 22.60 -18.08 -5.78
N VAL A 177 22.08 -19.25 -6.17
CA VAL A 177 22.29 -19.76 -7.53
C VAL A 177 21.63 -18.79 -8.50
N VAL A 178 22.42 -18.22 -9.42
CA VAL A 178 21.95 -17.26 -10.41
C VAL A 178 21.89 -17.93 -11.78
N LEU A 179 20.71 -17.93 -12.38
CA LEU A 179 20.49 -18.33 -13.77
C LEU A 179 20.13 -17.11 -14.61
N ALA A 180 20.95 -16.81 -15.62
CA ALA A 180 20.64 -15.83 -16.66
C ALA A 180 20.46 -16.55 -17.99
N PHE A 181 19.48 -16.15 -18.80
CA PHE A 181 19.23 -16.78 -20.10
C PHE A 181 18.89 -15.74 -21.16
N ASP A 182 19.14 -16.11 -22.41
CA ASP A 182 18.76 -15.37 -23.59
C ASP A 182 18.25 -16.35 -24.67
N ILE A 183 17.25 -15.91 -25.44
CA ILE A 183 16.62 -16.75 -26.45
C ILE A 183 16.76 -16.12 -27.82
N GLU A 184 16.99 -16.99 -28.81
CA GLU A 184 16.97 -16.62 -30.21
C GLU A 184 15.77 -17.27 -30.88
N THR A 185 15.08 -16.50 -31.72
CA THR A 185 13.88 -16.95 -32.42
C THR A 185 14.02 -16.76 -33.92
N THR A 186 13.24 -17.52 -34.68
CA THR A 186 12.96 -17.13 -36.06
C THR A 186 12.23 -15.79 -36.10
N LYS A 187 12.31 -15.12 -37.24
CA LYS A 187 11.48 -13.95 -37.52
C LYS A 187 11.37 -13.72 -39.01
N LEU A 188 10.27 -13.10 -39.43
CA LEU A 188 10.12 -12.62 -40.78
C LEU A 188 11.12 -11.48 -41.09
N PRO A 189 11.60 -11.34 -42.34
CA PRO A 189 12.44 -10.23 -42.74
C PRO A 189 11.78 -8.87 -42.47
N LEU A 190 12.55 -7.93 -41.92
CA LEU A 190 12.10 -6.57 -41.57
C LEU A 190 10.90 -6.50 -40.60
N LYS A 191 10.63 -7.59 -39.86
CA LYS A 191 9.63 -7.64 -38.80
C LYS A 191 10.26 -8.04 -37.47
N PHE A 192 9.53 -7.74 -36.40
CA PHE A 192 9.77 -8.32 -35.08
C PHE A 192 9.31 -9.78 -35.05
N PRO A 193 9.89 -10.62 -34.17
CA PRO A 193 9.38 -11.97 -33.91
C PRO A 193 7.92 -11.96 -33.46
N ASP A 194 7.15 -12.94 -33.90
CA ASP A 194 5.75 -13.15 -33.52
C ASP A 194 5.59 -14.52 -32.82
N ALA A 195 5.20 -14.51 -31.54
CA ALA A 195 5.11 -15.71 -30.73
C ALA A 195 4.06 -16.74 -31.20
N GLU A 196 3.11 -16.37 -32.07
CA GLU A 196 2.13 -17.32 -32.64
C GLU A 196 2.67 -18.06 -33.87
N THR A 197 3.67 -17.51 -34.57
CA THR A 197 4.13 -18.03 -35.87
C THR A 197 5.62 -18.38 -35.91
N ASP A 198 6.44 -17.66 -35.16
CA ASP A 198 7.88 -17.89 -35.06
C ASP A 198 8.20 -18.91 -33.96
N GLN A 199 9.35 -19.55 -34.10
CA GLN A 199 9.81 -20.60 -33.18
C GLN A 199 11.11 -20.20 -32.51
N ILE A 200 11.31 -20.68 -31.28
CA ILE A 200 12.60 -20.57 -30.59
C ILE A 200 13.60 -21.50 -31.30
N MET A 201 14.71 -20.93 -31.75
CA MET A 201 15.80 -21.67 -32.37
C MET A 201 16.91 -22.02 -31.40
N MET A 202 17.20 -21.16 -30.41
CA MET A 202 18.22 -21.40 -29.39
C MET A 202 17.81 -20.80 -28.03
N ILE A 203 18.25 -21.43 -26.95
CA ILE A 203 18.21 -20.88 -25.59
C ILE A 203 19.62 -21.00 -25.01
N SER A 204 20.28 -19.88 -24.82
CA SER A 204 21.54 -19.81 -24.09
C SER A 204 21.25 -19.49 -22.63
N TYR A 205 21.95 -20.14 -21.70
CA TYR A 205 21.84 -19.77 -20.29
C TYR A 205 23.14 -20.03 -19.54
N MET A 206 23.35 -19.27 -18.46
CA MET A 206 24.47 -19.44 -17.54
C MET A 206 23.94 -19.72 -16.14
N ILE A 207 24.50 -20.72 -15.46
CA ILE A 207 24.25 -21.02 -14.06
C ILE A 207 25.56 -20.94 -13.31
N ASP A 208 25.68 -20.00 -12.37
CA ASP A 208 26.87 -19.79 -11.53
C ASP A 208 28.20 -19.75 -12.33
N GLY A 209 28.16 -19.13 -13.51
CA GLY A 209 29.31 -18.99 -14.42
C GLY A 209 29.49 -20.13 -15.43
N GLN A 210 28.77 -21.24 -15.30
CA GLN A 210 28.77 -22.33 -16.27
C GLN A 210 27.77 -22.04 -17.40
N GLY A 211 28.24 -21.99 -18.64
CA GLY A 211 27.42 -21.79 -19.83
C GLY A 211 26.80 -23.08 -20.36
N TYR A 212 25.58 -22.95 -20.89
CA TYR A 212 24.81 -23.99 -21.55
C TYR A 212 24.09 -23.43 -22.77
N LEU A 213 23.96 -24.26 -23.81
CA LEU A 213 23.22 -23.93 -25.01
C LEU A 213 22.25 -25.07 -25.35
N ILE A 214 20.97 -24.72 -25.53
CA ILE A 214 19.94 -25.62 -26.05
C ILE A 214 19.63 -25.17 -27.47
N THR A 215 19.72 -26.09 -28.43
CA THR A 215 19.46 -25.83 -29.86
C THR A 215 18.26 -26.62 -30.36
N ASN A 216 17.36 -25.97 -31.11
CA ASN A 216 16.29 -26.66 -31.81
C ASN A 216 16.79 -27.17 -33.19
N ARG A 217 16.91 -28.49 -33.33
CA ARG A 217 17.43 -29.14 -34.55
C ARG A 217 16.49 -29.16 -35.74
N GLU A 218 15.22 -28.79 -35.56
CA GLU A 218 14.31 -28.57 -36.69
C GLU A 218 14.68 -27.30 -37.47
N ILE A 219 15.41 -26.36 -36.84
CA ILE A 219 15.77 -25.05 -37.40
C ILE A 219 17.27 -24.94 -37.61
N VAL A 220 18.06 -25.28 -36.58
CA VAL A 220 19.52 -25.30 -36.66
C VAL A 220 19.93 -26.54 -37.43
N SER A 221 20.63 -26.37 -38.56
CA SER A 221 20.90 -27.46 -39.52
C SER A 221 22.01 -28.42 -39.09
N GLU A 222 22.91 -28.01 -38.20
CA GLU A 222 24.05 -28.80 -37.74
C GLU A 222 24.10 -28.89 -36.21
N ASP A 223 24.75 -29.93 -35.68
CA ASP A 223 25.00 -30.05 -34.26
C ASP A 223 26.07 -29.03 -33.84
N VAL A 224 25.84 -28.36 -32.71
CA VAL A 224 26.79 -27.40 -32.15
C VAL A 224 27.59 -28.12 -31.06
N GLU A 225 28.89 -28.26 -31.28
CA GLU A 225 29.83 -28.81 -30.30
C GLU A 225 30.14 -27.82 -29.17
N ASP A 226 30.63 -28.31 -28.04
CA ASP A 226 31.04 -27.46 -26.93
C ASP A 226 32.19 -26.49 -27.34
N PHE A 227 32.08 -25.23 -26.90
CA PHE A 227 33.05 -24.17 -27.20
C PHE A 227 33.20 -23.17 -26.05
N GLU A 228 34.22 -22.30 -26.11
CA GLU A 228 34.48 -21.21 -25.14
C GLU A 228 34.29 -19.83 -25.79
N PHE A 229 33.69 -18.89 -25.06
CA PHE A 229 33.47 -17.50 -25.49
C PHE A 229 33.62 -16.53 -24.32
#